data_AF-A0AAW9DL17-F1
#
_entry.id   AF-A0AAW9DL17-F1
#
_cell.length_a   1.000
_cell.length_b   1.000
_cell.length_c   1.000
_cell.angle_alpha   90.00
_cell.angle_beta   90.00
_cell.angle_gamma   90.00
#
_symmetry.space_group_name_H-M   'P 1'
#
loop_
_entity.id
_entity.type
_entity.pdbx_description
1 polymer ?
#
loop_
_entity_poly.entity_id
_entity_poly.type
_entity_poly.pdbx_seq_one_letter_code
_entity_poly.pdbx_strand_id
1 'polypeptide(L)'
;MAKTIDQQIADAEARLARLREKSRKKETRHKIIVGALVLSEASKDAKIAAWLLKQIDAKVTRDVDKTDIAPVVDDLRKVAASQNHQAASVEAAHE
;
A
#
# COMPACT_ATOMS: atom_id res chain seq x y z
N MET A 1 -21.84 46.90 1.66
CA MET A 1 -22.32 46.33 0.38
C MET A 1 -22.35 44.83 0.53
N ALA A 2 -23.48 44.17 0.21
CA ALA A 2 -23.57 42.71 0.27
C ALA A 2 -22.71 42.07 -0.84
N LYS A 3 -22.13 40.90 -0.59
CA LYS A 3 -21.36 40.16 -1.58
C LYS A 3 -22.22 39.86 -2.80
N THR A 4 -21.67 40.06 -4.00
CA THR A 4 -22.37 39.69 -5.25
C THR A 4 -22.57 38.18 -5.32
N ILE A 5 -23.51 37.73 -6.14
CA ILE A 5 -23.77 36.30 -6.33
C ILE A 5 -22.50 35.58 -6.81
N ASP A 6 -21.75 36.18 -7.74
CA ASP A 6 -20.48 35.62 -8.23
C ASP A 6 -19.43 35.47 -7.12
N GLN A 7 -19.34 36.44 -6.21
CA GLN A 7 -18.44 36.35 -5.05
C GLN A 7 -18.86 35.23 -4.09
N GLN A 8 -20.17 35.03 -3.90
CA GLN A 8 -20.68 33.94 -3.07
C GLN A 8 -20.43 32.57 -3.70
N ILE A 9 -20.55 32.45 -5.02
CA ILE A 9 -20.21 31.24 -5.77
C ILE A 9 -18.71 30.95 -5.64
N ALA A 10 -17.85 31.94 -5.88
CA ALA A 10 -16.41 31.79 -5.75
C ALA A 10 -15.98 31.35 -4.33
N ASP A 11 -16.59 31.93 -3.29
CA ASP A 11 -16.34 31.53 -1.90
C ASP A 11 -16.79 30.09 -1.61
N ALA A 12 -17.94 29.67 -2.14
CA ALA A 12 -18.47 28.33 -1.98
C ALA A 12 -17.59 27.29 -2.69
N GLU A 13 -17.15 27.58 -3.92
CA GLU A 13 -16.22 26.73 -4.68
C GLU A 13 -14.87 26.60 -3.99
N ALA A 14 -14.31 27.70 -3.48
CA ALA A 14 -13.07 27.69 -2.72
C ALA A 14 -13.19 26.86 -1.43
N ARG A 15 -14.33 26.96 -0.73
CA ARG A 15 -14.61 26.14 0.45
C ARG A 15 -14.73 24.67 0.09
N LEU A 16 -15.43 24.33 -0.99
CA LEU A 16 -15.58 22.97 -1.48
C LEU A 16 -14.22 22.36 -1.88
N ALA A 17 -13.39 23.12 -2.60
CA ALA A 17 -12.05 22.70 -2.99
C ALA A 17 -11.17 22.36 -1.77
N ARG A 18 -11.19 23.21 -0.73
CA ARG A 18 -10.48 22.97 0.54
C ARG A 18 -10.98 21.72 1.26
N LEU A 19 -12.30 21.48 1.28
CA LEU A 19 -12.87 20.29 1.93
C LEU A 19 -12.50 19.01 1.16
N ARG A 20 -12.58 19.03 -0.18
CA ARG A 20 -12.13 17.92 -1.02
C ARG A 20 -10.65 17.60 -0.81
N GLU A 21 -9.80 18.62 -0.72
CA GLU A 21 -8.39 18.45 -0.45
C GLU A 21 -8.12 17.81 0.93
N LYS A 22 -8.80 18.28 1.98
CA LYS A 22 -8.72 17.65 3.31
C LYS A 22 -9.15 16.18 3.27
N SER A 23 -10.19 15.87 2.52
CA SER A 23 -10.68 14.49 2.35
C SER A 23 -9.62 13.61 1.68
N ARG A 24 -9.07 14.05 0.53
CA ARG A 24 -8.00 13.32 -0.18
C ARG A 24 -6.76 13.11 0.68
N LYS A 25 -6.34 14.12 1.46
CA LYS A 25 -5.23 13.98 2.42
C LYS A 25 -5.51 12.94 3.49
N LYS A 26 -6.74 12.87 3.99
CA LYS A 26 -7.13 11.86 4.99
C LYS A 26 -7.12 10.45 4.39
N GLU A 27 -7.70 10.28 3.21
CA GLU A 27 -7.73 9.01 2.50
C GLU A 27 -6.31 8.51 2.16
N THR A 28 -5.46 9.40 1.65
CA THR A 28 -4.04 9.09 1.37
C THR A 28 -3.32 8.63 2.63
N ARG A 29 -3.54 9.31 3.76
CA ARG A 29 -2.96 8.93 5.05
C ARG A 29 -3.42 7.55 5.49
N HIS A 30 -4.71 7.22 5.35
CA HIS A 30 -5.21 5.88 5.68
C HIS A 30 -4.54 4.80 4.82
N LYS A 31 -4.40 5.03 3.51
CA LYS A 31 -3.72 4.11 2.59
C LYS A 31 -2.26 3.90 2.98
N ILE A 32 -1.54 4.96 3.35
CA ILE A 32 -0.15 4.87 3.81
C ILE A 32 -0.05 4.05 5.10
N ILE A 33 -0.88 4.33 6.11
CA ILE A 33 -0.84 3.64 7.40
C ILE A 33 -1.12 2.14 7.22
N VAL A 34 -2.19 1.80 6.49
CA VAL A 34 -2.56 0.39 6.25
C VAL A 34 -1.52 -0.31 5.38
N GLY A 35 -1.01 0.35 4.34
CA GLY A 35 0.04 -0.19 3.49
C GLY A 35 1.32 -0.49 4.28
N ALA A 36 1.77 0.44 5.12
CA ALA A 36 2.95 0.26 5.96
C ALA A 36 2.78 -0.88 6.97
N LEU A 37 1.59 -1.02 7.57
CA LEU A 37 1.27 -2.14 8.44
C LEU A 37 1.37 -3.48 7.70
N VAL A 38 0.74 -3.59 6.53
CA VAL A 38 0.75 -4.84 5.74
C VAL A 38 2.17 -5.21 5.31
N LEU A 39 3.00 -4.23 4.92
CA LEU A 39 4.41 -4.47 4.58
C LEU A 39 5.22 -4.96 5.80
N SER A 40 4.98 -4.38 6.99
CA SER A 40 5.62 -4.80 8.24
C SER A 40 5.23 -6.22 8.66
N GLU A 41 3.97 -6.62 8.46
CA GLU A 41 3.53 -7.99 8.74
C GLU A 41 4.06 -8.97 7.71
N ALA A 42 4.09 -8.58 6.44
CA ALA A 42 4.66 -9.38 5.37
C ALA A 42 6.18 -9.63 5.56
N SER A 43 6.92 -8.71 6.20
CA SER A 43 8.34 -8.93 6.47
C SER A 43 8.62 -9.96 7.58
N LYS A 44 7.59 -10.37 8.34
CA LYS A 44 7.72 -11.31 9.47
C LYS A 44 7.12 -12.69 9.16
N ASP A 45 6.13 -12.75 8.27
CA ASP A 45 5.40 -13.98 7.94
C ASP A 45 5.46 -14.28 6.43
N ALA A 46 6.05 -15.42 6.08
CA ALA A 46 6.18 -15.87 4.69
C ALA A 46 4.84 -16.12 4.00
N LYS A 47 3.79 -16.53 4.73
CA LYS A 47 2.46 -16.72 4.15
C LYS A 47 1.85 -15.38 3.74
N ILE A 48 2.04 -14.34 4.56
CA ILE A 48 1.57 -12.98 4.27
C ILE A 48 2.36 -12.41 3.09
N ALA A 49 3.70 -12.57 3.08
CA ALA A 49 4.52 -12.17 1.93
C ALA A 49 4.11 -12.85 0.63
N ALA A 50 3.91 -14.18 0.64
CA ALA A 50 3.49 -14.94 -0.54
C ALA A 50 2.10 -14.50 -1.03
N TRP A 51 1.15 -14.29 -0.12
CA TRP A 51 -0.16 -13.73 -0.47
C TRP A 51 -0.03 -12.35 -1.10
N LEU A 52 0.74 -11.46 -0.49
CA LEU A 52 0.91 -10.09 -0.98
C LEU A 52 1.56 -10.06 -2.37
N LEU A 53 2.59 -10.88 -2.60
CA LEU A 53 3.21 -11.06 -3.93
C LEU A 53 2.18 -11.47 -4.98
N LYS A 54 1.35 -12.48 -4.70
CA LYS A 54 0.28 -12.91 -5.60
C LYS A 54 -0.70 -11.76 -5.92
N GLN A 55 -1.03 -10.94 -4.92
CA GLN A 55 -1.92 -9.80 -5.13
C GLN A 55 -1.26 -8.69 -5.95
N ILE A 56 0.04 -8.45 -5.76
CA ILE A 56 0.82 -7.49 -6.55
C ILE A 56 0.87 -7.93 -8.01
N ASP A 57 1.24 -9.18 -8.27
CA ASP A 57 1.33 -9.74 -9.63
C ASP A 57 -0.02 -9.67 -10.38
N ALA A 58 -1.13 -9.85 -9.67
CA ALA A 58 -2.47 -9.80 -10.26
C ALA A 58 -3.01 -8.38 -10.50
N LYS A 59 -2.59 -7.39 -9.70
CA LYS A 59 -3.25 -6.06 -9.66
C LYS A 59 -2.35 -4.90 -10.12
N VAL A 60 -1.03 -5.03 -10.05
CA VAL A 60 -0.10 -3.98 -10.47
C VAL A 60 0.31 -4.24 -11.91
N THR A 61 -0.47 -3.68 -12.84
CA THR A 61 -0.34 -3.99 -14.27
C THR A 61 0.50 -2.99 -15.06
N ARG A 62 0.64 -1.76 -14.57
CA ARG A 62 1.43 -0.69 -15.22
C ARG A 62 2.93 -0.90 -14.99
N ASP A 63 3.72 -0.82 -16.05
CA ASP A 63 5.15 -1.10 -15.98
C ASP A 63 5.92 -0.13 -15.09
N VAL A 64 5.54 1.16 -15.11
CA VAL A 64 6.11 2.17 -14.18
C VAL A 64 5.90 1.75 -12.73
N ASP A 65 4.67 1.33 -12.38
CA ASP A 65 4.36 0.92 -11.01
C ASP A 65 5.12 -0.36 -10.63
N LYS A 66 5.30 -1.31 -11.56
CA LYS A 66 6.11 -2.52 -11.33
C LYS A 66 7.58 -2.19 -11.09
N THR A 67 8.14 -1.26 -11.85
CA THR A 67 9.52 -0.81 -11.69
C THR A 67 9.70 -0.10 -10.35
N ASP A 68 8.78 0.78 -9.98
CA ASP A 68 8.87 1.56 -8.74
C ASP A 68 8.82 0.66 -7.49
N ILE A 69 8.01 -0.40 -7.49
CA ILE A 69 7.88 -1.31 -6.34
C ILE A 69 8.82 -2.52 -6.38
N ALA A 70 9.67 -2.65 -7.41
CA ALA A 70 10.57 -3.79 -7.56
C ALA A 70 11.42 -4.08 -6.30
N PRO A 71 12.00 -3.08 -5.61
CA PRO A 71 12.75 -3.33 -4.37
C PRO A 71 11.91 -4.00 -3.27
N VAL A 72 10.64 -3.60 -3.14
CA VAL A 72 9.72 -4.17 -2.15
C VAL A 72 9.35 -5.61 -2.53
N VAL A 73 9.11 -5.87 -3.81
CA VAL A 73 8.81 -7.21 -4.33
C VAL A 73 9.98 -8.16 -4.08
N ASP A 74 11.22 -7.71 -4.28
CA ASP A 74 12.42 -8.52 -4.06
C ASP A 74 12.58 -8.89 -2.58
N ASP A 75 12.33 -7.97 -1.65
CA ASP A 75 12.37 -8.26 -0.22
C ASP A 75 11.27 -9.23 0.21
N LEU A 76 10.05 -9.06 -0.30
CA LEU A 76 8.95 -10.01 -0.05
C LEU A 76 9.28 -11.42 -0.56
N ARG A 77 9.95 -11.54 -1.72
CA ARG A 77 10.38 -12.84 -2.27
C ARG A 77 11.40 -13.52 -1.37
N LYS A 78 12.35 -12.78 -0.80
CA LYS A 78 13.33 -13.32 0.16
C LYS A 78 12.62 -13.85 1.41
N VAL A 79 11.68 -13.09 1.96
CA VAL A 79 10.93 -13.51 3.16
C VAL A 79 10.08 -14.75 2.86
N ALA A 80 9.36 -14.76 1.74
CA ALA A 80 8.55 -15.91 1.33
C ALA A 80 9.40 -17.19 1.14
N ALA A 81 10.61 -17.06 0.58
CA ALA A 81 11.53 -18.18 0.42
C ALA A 81 12.15 -18.66 1.74
N SER A 82 12.36 -17.76 2.70
CA SER A 82 13.08 -18.07 3.95
C SER A 82 12.37 -19.02 4.92
N GLN A 83 11.02 -19.02 5.00
CA GLN A 83 10.31 -20.03 5.82
C GLN A 83 10.25 -21.41 5.18
N ASN A 84 10.40 -21.51 3.86
CA ASN A 84 10.44 -22.81 3.17
C ASN A 84 11.70 -23.60 3.53
N HIS A 85 12.77 -22.92 3.95
CA HIS A 85 14.01 -23.55 4.46
C HIS A 85 13.92 -23.98 5.93
N GLN A 86 13.16 -23.27 6.78
CA GLN A 86 12.99 -23.67 8.19
C GLN A 86 12.12 -24.93 8.34
N ALA A 87 11.10 -25.12 7.49
CA ALA A 87 10.31 -26.35 7.49
C ALA A 87 11.14 -27.57 7.04
N ALA A 88 11.96 -27.43 6.00
CA ALA A 88 12.82 -28.51 5.49
C ALA A 88 13.93 -28.93 6.47
N SER A 89 14.46 -28.01 7.28
CA SER A 89 15.47 -28.34 8.30
C SER A 89 14.93 -29.09 9.52
N VAL A 90 13.62 -29.01 9.79
CA VAL A 90 13.00 -29.72 10.93
C VAL A 90 12.65 -31.16 10.55
N GLU A 91 12.28 -31.44 9.31
CA GLU A 91 12.04 -32.80 8.83
C GLU A 91 13.33 -33.62 8.71
N ALA A 92 14.44 -33.02 8.28
CA ALA A 92 15.74 -33.71 8.15
C ALA A 92 16.43 -34.04 9.49
N ALA A 93 15.94 -33.49 10.62
CA ALA A 93 16.46 -33.77 11.95
C ALA A 93 15.68 -34.89 12.68
N HIS A 94 14.66 -35.47 12.02
CA HIS A 94 13.81 -36.53 12.56
C HIS A 94 13.93 -37.88 11.79
N GLU A 95 14.85 -37.99 10.84
CA GLU A 95 15.36 -39.28 10.29
C GLU A 95 16.74 -39.61 10.86
#